data_AF-A0A4R7SNN7-F1
#
_entry.id   AF-A0A4R7SNN7-F1
#
_cell.length_a   1.000
_cell.length_b   1.000
_cell.length_c   1.000
_cell.angle_alpha   90.00
_cell.angle_beta   90.00
_cell.angle_gamma   90.00
#
_symmetry.space_group_name_H-M   'P 1'
#
loop_
_entity.id
_entity.type
_entity.pdbx_description
1 polymer ?
#
loop_
_entity_poly.entity_id
_entity_poly.type
_entity_poly.pdbx_seq_one_letter_code
_entity_poly.pdbx_strand_id
1 'polypeptide(L)'
;MQWMVIHGQDTLETFGLIVSLSLAAVSFRADAKERKISNLMALADSHRSLWMQVTEKPELTRLLKKDLDLKTHPVSAAEQRFVHLLITQLAVSYTAMKAGMLPEMTGLRKDVQSFFSLPIPNHVWIWSSEFQEPEFVMFVEECLREESRAQSPQEPSPQEG
;
A
#
# COMPACT_ATOMS: atom_id res chain seq x y z
N MET A 1 -39.80 -8.49 -51.29
CA MET A 1 -39.03 -9.48 -50.50
C MET A 1 -37.55 -9.59 -50.93
N GLN A 2 -36.95 -8.60 -51.62
CA GLN A 2 -35.57 -8.68 -52.12
C GLN A 2 -34.56 -7.82 -51.32
N TRP A 3 -35.04 -6.93 -50.44
CA TRP A 3 -34.22 -6.08 -49.57
C TRP A 3 -33.61 -6.85 -48.38
N MET A 4 -34.32 -7.82 -47.80
CA MET A 4 -33.84 -8.63 -46.67
C MET A 4 -32.71 -9.61 -47.04
N VAL A 5 -32.64 -10.06 -48.31
CA VAL A 5 -31.61 -10.99 -48.77
C VAL A 5 -30.30 -10.26 -49.06
N ILE A 6 -30.37 -9.01 -49.51
CA ILE A 6 -29.19 -8.21 -49.87
C ILE A 6 -28.51 -7.61 -48.63
N HIS A 7 -29.25 -7.26 -47.57
CA HIS A 7 -28.67 -6.68 -46.34
C HIS A 7 -28.43 -7.72 -45.21
N GLY A 8 -28.75 -9.00 -45.45
CA GLY A 8 -28.57 -10.08 -44.48
C GLY A 8 -27.12 -10.49 -44.25
N GLN A 9 -26.22 -10.26 -45.22
CA GLN A 9 -24.79 -10.55 -45.08
C GLN A 9 -24.03 -9.41 -44.37
N ASP A 10 -24.28 -8.15 -44.73
CA ASP A 10 -23.64 -6.98 -44.11
C ASP A 10 -23.99 -6.84 -42.62
N THR A 11 -25.20 -7.25 -42.24
CA THR A 11 -25.62 -7.30 -40.84
C THR A 11 -24.83 -8.36 -40.07
N LEU A 12 -24.59 -9.54 -40.64
CA LEU A 12 -23.85 -10.62 -39.97
C LEU A 12 -22.38 -10.24 -39.71
N GLU A 13 -21.72 -9.56 -40.66
CA GLU A 13 -20.35 -9.09 -40.47
C GLU A 13 -20.26 -8.03 -39.36
N THR A 14 -21.19 -7.07 -39.36
CA THR A 14 -21.24 -6.02 -38.32
C THR A 14 -21.56 -6.61 -36.94
N PHE A 15 -22.46 -7.59 -36.86
CA PHE A 15 -22.73 -8.32 -35.62
C PHE A 15 -21.50 -9.10 -35.13
N GLY A 16 -20.74 -9.72 -36.03
CA GLY A 16 -19.49 -10.41 -35.69
C GLY A 16 -18.45 -9.47 -35.07
N LEU A 17 -18.30 -8.27 -35.62
CA LEU A 17 -17.40 -7.24 -35.06
C LEU A 17 -17.87 -6.73 -33.70
N ILE A 18 -19.17 -6.44 -33.55
CA ILE A 18 -19.72 -5.96 -32.27
C ILE A 18 -19.61 -7.03 -31.17
N VAL A 19 -19.92 -8.28 -31.50
CA VAL A 19 -19.83 -9.40 -30.55
C VAL A 19 -18.38 -9.68 -30.16
N SER A 20 -17.46 -9.73 -31.12
CA SER A 20 -16.03 -9.95 -30.83
C SER A 20 -15.43 -8.81 -30.02
N LEU A 21 -15.78 -7.55 -30.30
CA LEU A 21 -15.34 -6.40 -29.52
C LEU A 21 -15.88 -6.43 -28.08
N SER A 22 -17.16 -6.79 -27.93
CA SER A 22 -17.78 -6.93 -26.60
C SER A 22 -17.14 -8.06 -25.80
N LEU A 23 -16.86 -9.19 -26.44
CA LEU A 23 -16.17 -10.32 -25.82
C LEU A 23 -14.73 -9.95 -25.44
N ALA A 24 -14.00 -9.24 -26.30
CA ALA A 24 -12.66 -8.75 -26.00
C ALA A 24 -12.66 -7.77 -24.82
N ALA A 25 -13.66 -6.87 -24.74
CA ALA A 25 -13.81 -5.96 -23.62
C ALA A 25 -14.11 -6.70 -22.31
N VAL A 26 -14.97 -7.73 -22.34
CA VAL A 26 -15.27 -8.56 -21.16
C VAL A 26 -14.04 -9.37 -20.74
N SER A 27 -13.33 -9.99 -21.69
CA SER A 27 -12.12 -10.77 -21.44
C SER A 27 -11.01 -9.88 -20.86
N PHE A 28 -10.78 -8.70 -21.43
CA PHE A 28 -9.79 -7.76 -20.91
C PHE A 28 -10.11 -7.29 -19.48
N ARG A 29 -11.40 -7.11 -19.17
CA ARG A 29 -11.84 -6.77 -17.80
C ARG A 29 -11.69 -7.94 -16.84
N ALA A 30 -11.94 -9.18 -17.29
CA ALA A 30 -11.73 -10.39 -16.51
C ALA A 30 -10.23 -10.60 -16.20
N ASP A 31 -9.37 -10.51 -17.22
CA ASP A 31 -7.91 -10.58 -17.08
C ASP A 31 -7.37 -9.51 -16.12
N ALA A 32 -7.87 -8.27 -16.23
CA ALA A 32 -7.50 -7.20 -15.32
C ALA A 32 -7.93 -7.50 -13.87
N LYS A 33 -9.10 -8.13 -13.68
CA LYS A 33 -9.59 -8.52 -12.35
C LYS A 33 -8.77 -9.67 -11.75
N GLU A 34 -8.41 -10.66 -12.56
CA GLU A 34 -7.57 -11.78 -12.14
C GLU A 34 -6.17 -11.32 -11.74
N ARG A 35 -5.56 -10.43 -12.53
CA ARG A 35 -4.26 -9.83 -12.18
C ARG A 35 -4.32 -9.06 -10.86
N LYS A 36 -5.40 -8.33 -10.58
CA LYS A 36 -5.60 -7.65 -9.29
C LYS A 36 -5.69 -8.63 -8.13
N ILE A 37 -6.46 -9.71 -8.27
CA ILE A 37 -6.61 -10.74 -7.24
C ILE A 37 -5.29 -11.48 -7.01
N SER A 38 -4.57 -11.84 -8.07
CA SER A 38 -3.26 -12.48 -7.98
C SER A 38 -2.22 -11.57 -7.31
N ASN A 39 -2.18 -10.28 -7.67
CA ASN A 39 -1.30 -9.31 -7.02
C ASN A 39 -1.64 -9.13 -5.53
N LEU A 40 -2.93 -9.11 -5.18
CA LEU A 40 -3.41 -9.09 -3.79
C LEU A 40 -2.93 -10.32 -3.02
N MET A 41 -3.08 -11.52 -3.60
CA MET A 41 -2.65 -12.76 -2.97
C MET A 41 -1.13 -12.80 -2.78
N ALA A 42 -0.35 -12.41 -3.80
CA ALA A 42 1.10 -12.35 -3.70
C ALA A 42 1.57 -11.35 -2.63
N LEU A 43 0.89 -10.20 -2.51
CA LEU A 43 1.17 -9.22 -1.47
C LEU A 43 0.83 -9.74 -0.07
N ALA A 44 -0.31 -10.43 0.06
CA ALA A 44 -0.76 -11.04 1.31
C ALA A 44 0.18 -12.17 1.77
N ASP A 45 0.67 -12.99 0.84
CA ASP A 45 1.63 -14.06 1.12
C ASP A 45 2.98 -13.50 1.55
N SER A 46 3.47 -12.45 0.88
CA SER A 46 4.68 -11.73 1.31
C SER A 46 4.52 -11.19 2.73
N HIS A 47 3.41 -10.49 3.00
CA HIS A 47 3.11 -9.96 4.33
C HIS A 47 3.06 -11.07 5.40
N ARG A 48 2.36 -12.18 5.13
CA ARG A 48 2.29 -13.33 6.05
C ARG A 48 3.67 -13.93 6.33
N SER A 49 4.52 -14.07 5.31
CA SER A 49 5.88 -14.57 5.45
C SER A 49 6.73 -13.69 6.37
N LEU A 50 6.60 -12.37 6.27
CA LEU A 50 7.30 -11.42 7.14
C LEU A 50 6.86 -11.55 8.61
N TRP A 51 5.56 -11.69 8.87
CA TRP A 51 5.03 -11.82 10.22
C TRP A 51 5.36 -13.15 10.90
N MET A 52 5.47 -14.24 10.13
CA MET A 52 5.96 -15.51 10.67
C MET A 52 7.38 -15.37 11.21
N GLN A 53 8.25 -14.63 10.52
CA GLN A 53 9.63 -14.39 10.98
C GLN A 53 9.71 -13.59 12.29
N VAL A 54 8.82 -12.63 12.53
CA VAL A 54 8.76 -11.89 13.81
C VAL A 54 8.36 -12.79 14.96
N THR A 55 7.39 -13.67 14.70
CA THR A 55 6.83 -14.56 15.73
C THR A 55 7.82 -15.66 16.12
N GLU A 56 8.68 -16.08 15.19
CA GLU A 56 9.68 -17.12 15.40
C GLU A 56 11.01 -16.60 15.99
N LYS A 57 11.30 -15.29 15.87
CA LYS A 57 12.58 -14.70 16.27
C LYS A 57 12.45 -13.78 17.49
N PRO A 58 12.86 -14.23 18.69
CA PRO A 58 12.74 -13.42 19.92
C PRO A 58 13.53 -12.10 19.85
N GLU A 59 14.57 -12.03 19.01
CA GLU A 59 15.36 -10.82 18.72
C GLU A 59 14.53 -9.67 18.10
N LEU A 60 13.40 -9.95 17.47
CA LEU A 60 12.53 -8.95 16.83
C LEU A 60 11.40 -8.45 17.75
N THR A 61 11.23 -9.03 18.93
CA THR A 61 10.15 -8.67 19.88
C THR A 61 10.22 -7.20 20.33
N ARG A 62 11.42 -6.62 20.34
CA ARG A 62 11.64 -5.21 20.70
C ARG A 62 10.99 -4.24 19.69
N LEU A 63 10.80 -4.64 18.44
CA LEU A 63 10.23 -3.79 17.40
C LEU A 63 8.83 -3.26 17.74
N LEU A 64 8.07 -4.00 18.54
CA LEU A 64 6.70 -3.65 18.93
C LEU A 64 6.61 -2.84 20.23
N LYS A 65 7.74 -2.58 20.90
CA LYS A 65 7.77 -1.84 22.17
C LYS A 65 7.84 -0.33 21.93
N LYS A 66 6.90 0.41 22.53
CA LYS A 66 6.82 1.88 22.45
C LYS A 66 7.83 2.59 23.35
N ASP A 67 8.19 1.98 24.47
CA ASP A 67 9.12 2.56 25.45
C ASP A 67 10.48 1.85 25.35
N LEU A 68 11.35 2.38 24.49
CA LEU A 68 12.71 1.88 24.29
C LEU A 68 13.69 3.04 24.28
N ASP A 69 14.69 2.94 25.13
CA ASP A 69 15.85 3.81 25.07
C ASP A 69 16.89 3.26 24.07
N LEU A 70 16.91 3.85 22.89
CA LEU A 70 17.85 3.51 21.83
C LEU A 70 19.28 4.00 22.11
N LYS A 71 19.49 4.85 23.13
CA LYS A 71 20.84 5.32 23.51
C LYS A 71 21.59 4.26 24.30
N THR A 72 20.89 3.56 25.19
CA THR A 72 21.48 2.47 25.99
C THR A 72 21.47 1.13 25.26
N HIS A 73 20.49 0.90 24.39
CA HIS A 73 20.36 -0.33 23.62
C HIS A 73 20.16 -0.01 22.13
N PRO A 74 21.25 0.13 21.35
CA PRO A 74 21.15 0.49 19.94
C PRO A 74 20.34 -0.54 19.15
N VAL A 75 19.83 -0.10 18.01
CA VAL A 75 19.13 -0.96 17.05
C VAL A 75 20.11 -2.00 16.52
N SER A 76 19.76 -3.27 16.65
CA SER A 76 20.56 -4.37 16.12
C SER A 76 20.46 -4.45 14.60
N ALA A 77 21.46 -5.05 13.95
CA ALA A 77 21.45 -5.26 12.50
C ALA A 77 20.29 -6.17 12.03
N ALA A 78 19.76 -7.03 12.89
CA ALA A 78 18.59 -7.85 12.58
C ALA A 78 17.31 -7.01 12.56
N GLU A 79 17.10 -6.19 13.60
CA GLU A 79 15.99 -5.23 13.68
C GLU A 79 16.02 -4.24 12.51
N GLN A 80 17.19 -3.68 12.21
CA GLN A 80 17.38 -2.72 11.12
C GLN A 80 16.98 -3.32 9.76
N ARG A 81 17.49 -4.51 9.43
CA ARG A 81 17.18 -5.21 8.17
C ARG A 81 15.70 -5.56 8.08
N PHE A 82 15.11 -6.02 9.17
CA PHE A 82 13.71 -6.40 9.20
C PHE A 82 12.80 -5.18 9.00
N VAL A 83 13.07 -4.07 9.69
CA VAL A 83 12.30 -2.84 9.51
C VAL A 83 12.47 -2.26 8.10
N HIS A 84 13.68 -2.31 7.53
CA HIS A 84 13.89 -1.90 6.14
C HIS A 84 13.06 -2.72 5.15
N LEU A 85 12.94 -4.03 5.38
CA LEU A 85 12.10 -4.92 4.60
C LEU A 85 10.60 -4.56 4.73
N LEU A 86 10.14 -4.21 5.93
CA LEU A 86 8.78 -3.72 6.15
C LEU A 86 8.50 -2.40 5.42
N ILE A 87 9.44 -1.45 5.46
CA ILE A 87 9.34 -0.17 4.74
C ILE A 87 9.27 -0.41 3.23
N THR A 88 10.10 -1.31 2.70
CA THR A 88 10.10 -1.69 1.29
C THR A 88 8.76 -2.31 0.89
N GLN A 89 8.22 -3.22 1.71
CA GLN A 89 6.92 -3.84 1.46
C GLN A 89 5.78 -2.81 1.49
N LEU A 90 5.85 -1.83 2.39
CA LEU A 90 4.92 -0.72 2.47
C LEU A 90 4.99 0.16 1.22
N ALA A 91 6.19 0.45 0.71
CA ALA A 91 6.39 1.20 -0.54
C ALA A 91 5.81 0.47 -1.76
N VAL A 92 6.05 -0.85 -1.87
CA VAL A 92 5.47 -1.68 -2.94
C VAL A 92 3.95 -1.67 -2.87
N SER A 93 3.39 -1.80 -1.66
CA SER A 93 1.94 -1.77 -1.43
C SER A 93 1.35 -0.41 -1.83
N TYR A 94 2.00 0.69 -1.46
CA TYR A 94 1.62 2.05 -1.84
C TYR A 94 1.62 2.23 -3.36
N THR A 95 2.69 1.81 -4.04
CA THR A 95 2.79 1.90 -5.51
C THR A 95 1.72 1.08 -6.21
N ALA A 96 1.44 -0.14 -5.75
CA ALA A 96 0.39 -0.99 -6.29
C ALA A 96 -1.02 -0.39 -6.06
N MET A 97 -1.25 0.27 -4.92
CA MET A 97 -2.48 1.04 -4.67
C MET A 97 -2.61 2.23 -5.63
N LYS A 98 -1.55 3.02 -5.82
CA LYS A 98 -1.54 4.15 -6.74
C LYS A 98 -1.81 3.72 -8.19
N ALA A 99 -1.30 2.55 -8.57
CA ALA A 99 -1.56 1.94 -9.88
C ALA A 99 -2.98 1.33 -10.03
N GLY A 100 -3.84 1.43 -9.01
CA GLY A 100 -5.19 0.87 -9.00
C GLY A 100 -5.23 -0.67 -9.00
N MET A 101 -4.11 -1.31 -8.64
CA MET A 101 -3.99 -2.77 -8.55
C MET A 101 -4.50 -3.30 -7.22
N LEU A 102 -4.48 -2.48 -6.18
CA LEU A 102 -5.03 -2.75 -4.86
C LEU A 102 -6.18 -1.78 -4.57
N PRO A 103 -7.25 -2.21 -3.87
CA PRO A 103 -8.27 -1.29 -3.39
C PRO A 103 -7.66 -0.28 -2.41
N GLU A 104 -8.26 0.90 -2.33
CA GLU A 104 -7.83 1.91 -1.37
C GLU A 104 -8.03 1.38 0.06
N MET A 105 -6.91 1.18 0.77
CA MET A 105 -6.91 0.66 2.13
C MET A 105 -7.28 1.80 3.09
N THR A 106 -8.55 1.84 3.52
CA THR A 106 -9.11 2.90 4.40
C THR A 106 -8.35 3.05 5.73
N GLY A 107 -7.55 2.05 6.13
CA GLY A 107 -6.70 2.05 7.33
C GLY A 107 -5.21 2.37 7.11
N LEU A 108 -4.72 2.42 5.87
CA LEU A 108 -3.27 2.44 5.61
C LEU A 108 -2.55 3.62 6.27
N ARG A 109 -3.16 4.81 6.27
CA ARG A 109 -2.58 5.99 6.94
C ARG A 109 -2.41 5.78 8.44
N LYS A 110 -3.39 5.16 9.10
CA LYS A 110 -3.32 4.82 10.53
C LYS A 110 -2.28 3.75 10.80
N ASP A 111 -2.13 2.79 9.90
CA ASP A 111 -1.10 1.75 10.03
C ASP A 111 0.30 2.34 9.88
N VAL A 112 0.49 3.25 8.92
CA VAL A 112 1.73 4.04 8.76
C VAL A 112 2.04 4.83 10.02
N GLN A 113 1.08 5.60 10.53
CA GLN A 113 1.22 6.38 11.77
C GLN A 113 1.59 5.50 12.96
N SER A 114 0.86 4.41 13.17
CA SER A 114 1.10 3.47 14.26
C SER A 114 2.48 2.83 14.16
N PHE A 115 2.88 2.37 12.97
CA PHE A 115 4.17 1.73 12.74
C PHE A 115 5.34 2.68 13.01
N PHE A 116 5.32 3.88 12.43
CA PHE A 116 6.39 4.85 12.58
C PHE A 116 6.34 5.65 13.90
N SER A 117 5.30 5.47 14.72
CA SER A 117 5.30 5.93 16.12
C SER A 117 6.22 5.09 17.02
N LEU A 118 6.62 3.91 16.55
CA LEU A 118 7.50 3.01 17.30
C LEU A 118 8.97 3.49 17.18
N PRO A 119 9.77 3.44 18.26
CA PRO A 119 11.12 4.00 18.28
C PRO A 119 12.04 3.42 17.20
N ILE A 120 12.03 2.10 17.01
CA ILE A 120 12.94 1.44 16.06
C ILE A 120 12.52 1.73 14.60
N PRO A 121 11.25 1.57 14.19
CA PRO A 121 10.77 2.01 12.88
C PRO A 121 11.06 3.47 12.57
N ASN A 122 10.81 4.38 13.52
CA ASN A 122 11.10 5.79 13.34
C ASN A 122 12.60 6.05 13.12
N HIS A 123 13.45 5.47 13.97
CA HIS A 123 14.88 5.60 13.86
C HIS A 123 15.40 5.07 12.51
N VAL A 124 14.81 3.97 12.02
CA VAL A 124 15.16 3.40 10.72
C VAL A 124 14.68 4.25 9.56
N TRP A 125 13.49 4.84 9.66
CA TRP A 125 12.93 5.71 8.63
C TRP A 125 13.83 6.92 8.34
N ILE A 126 14.36 7.56 9.38
CA ILE A 126 15.18 8.79 9.25
C ILE A 126 16.32 8.61 8.25
N TRP A 127 17.03 7.47 8.29
CA TRP A 127 18.13 7.22 7.35
C TRP A 127 17.69 6.50 6.07
N SER A 128 16.65 5.66 6.13
CA SER A 128 16.25 4.85 4.97
C SER A 128 15.39 5.61 3.97
N SER A 129 14.74 6.69 4.39
CA SER A 129 13.86 7.53 3.56
C SER A 129 14.60 8.16 2.37
N GLU A 130 15.90 8.46 2.51
CA GLU A 130 16.75 9.00 1.43
C GLU A 130 16.86 8.05 0.22
N PHE A 131 16.65 6.75 0.42
CA PHE A 131 16.73 5.73 -0.63
C PHE A 131 15.37 5.32 -1.18
N GLN A 132 14.28 5.93 -0.71
CA GLN A 132 12.92 5.62 -1.14
C GLN A 132 12.43 6.57 -2.25
N GLU A 133 11.41 6.12 -2.98
CA GLU A 133 10.76 6.94 -4.01
C GLU A 133 10.15 8.22 -3.40
N PRO A 134 10.39 9.42 -4.00
CA PRO A 134 9.99 10.70 -3.41
C PRO A 134 8.50 10.82 -3.07
N GLU A 135 7.63 10.27 -3.92
CA GLU A 135 6.18 10.29 -3.68
C GLU A 135 5.77 9.46 -2.47
N PHE A 136 6.43 8.31 -2.27
CA PHE A 136 6.20 7.46 -1.10
C PHE A 136 6.69 8.15 0.17
N VAL A 137 7.87 8.80 0.12
CA VAL A 137 8.38 9.60 1.23
C VAL A 137 7.39 10.70 1.60
N MET A 138 6.91 11.46 0.62
CA MET A 138 5.91 12.50 0.85
C MET A 138 4.63 11.97 1.51
N PHE A 139 4.16 10.80 1.07
CA PHE A 139 2.99 10.15 1.65
C PHE A 139 3.20 9.79 3.13
N VAL A 140 4.33 9.16 3.46
CA VAL A 140 4.67 8.82 4.85
C VAL A 140 4.79 10.08 5.70
N GLU A 141 5.55 11.07 5.25
CA GLU A 141 5.77 12.33 5.96
C GLU A 141 4.47 13.09 6.21
N GLU A 142 3.51 13.08 5.27
CA GLU A 142 2.19 13.68 5.52
C GLU A 142 1.43 12.94 6.62
N CYS A 143 1.46 11.60 6.61
CA CYS A 143 0.82 10.80 7.66
C CYS A 143 1.38 11.14 9.05
N LEU A 144 2.71 11.31 9.16
CA LEU A 144 3.37 11.66 10.43
C LEU A 144 3.05 13.09 10.90
N ARG A 145 2.93 14.04 9.98
CA ARG A 145 2.51 15.42 10.27
C ARG A 145 1.07 15.52 10.74
N GLU A 146 0.17 14.73 10.14
CA GLU A 146 -1.25 14.66 10.53
C GLU A 146 -1.38 14.18 11.99
N GLU A 147 -0.66 13.11 12.35
CA GLU A 147 -0.66 12.55 13.71
C GLU A 147 -0.13 13.55 14.73
N SER A 148 0.98 14.22 14.41
CA SER A 148 1.58 15.23 15.29
C SER A 148 0.64 16.42 15.55
N ARG A 149 -0.14 16.85 14.55
CA ARG A 149 -1.17 17.88 14.70
C ARG A 149 -2.35 17.40 15.55
N ALA A 150 -2.78 16.16 15.38
CA ALA A 150 -3.88 15.59 16.17
C ALA A 150 -3.53 15.44 17.66
N GLN A 151 -2.24 15.25 17.99
CA GLN A 151 -1.74 15.11 19.36
C GLN A 151 -1.48 16.43 20.08
N SER A 152 -1.53 17.58 19.40
CA SER A 152 -1.32 18.91 19.99
C SER A 152 -2.66 19.64 20.12
N PRO A 153 -3.32 19.65 21.30
CA PRO A 153 -4.56 20.40 21.49
C PRO A 153 -4.28 21.89 21.30
N GLN A 154 -5.05 22.52 20.44
CA GLN A 154 -5.09 23.97 20.27
C GLN A 154 -5.44 24.62 21.61
N GLU A 155 -4.49 25.30 22.26
CA GLU A 155 -4.77 26.14 23.42
C GLU A 155 -5.83 27.18 23.02
N PRO A 156 -6.94 27.32 23.79
CA PRO A 156 -7.88 28.40 23.52
C PRO A 156 -7.18 29.73 23.82
N SER A 157 -7.11 30.57 22.80
CA SER A 157 -6.65 31.97 22.91
C SER A 157 -7.32 32.63 24.11
N PRO A 158 -6.57 33.30 25.01
CA PRO A 158 -7.17 34.16 26.02
C PRO A 158 -7.93 35.25 25.27
N GLN A 159 -9.26 35.27 25.40
CA GLN A 159 -10.02 36.47 25.09
C GLN A 159 -9.65 37.49 26.16
N GLU A 160 -8.82 38.46 25.79
CA GLU A 160 -8.59 39.66 26.58
C GLU A 160 -9.93 40.38 26.80
N GLY A 161 -10.17 40.77 28.05
CA GLY A 161 -11.38 41.48 28.50
C GLY A 161 -11.34 42.97 28.29
#